data_AF-A0AAN8HGY5-F1
#
_entry.id   AF-A0AAN8HGY5-F1
#
_cell.length_a   1.000
_cell.length_b   1.000
_cell.length_c   1.000
_cell.angle_alpha   90.00
_cell.angle_beta   90.00
_cell.angle_gamma   90.00
#
_symmetry.space_group_name_H-M   'P 1'
#
loop_
_entity.id
_entity.type
_entity.pdbx_description
1 polymer ?
#
loop_
_entity_poly.entity_id
_entity_poly.type
_entity_poly.pdbx_seq_one_letter_code
_entity_poly.pdbx_strand_id
1 'polypeptide(L)' 'MCDEGTNRSTEKEFAILVRVFEEDTLVTKFLHMPVRNIGTAVRLFTSLTKVLSERNIDWNNLVAQQ' A
#
# COMPACT_ATOMS: atom_id res chain seq x y z
N MET A 1 -5.43 2.52 -1.04
CA MET A 1 -5.46 3.43 0.13
C MET A 1 -4.22 3.16 0.95
N CYS A 2 -3.53 4.22 1.40
CA CYS A 2 -2.33 4.08 2.22
C CYS A 2 -2.47 4.94 3.47
N ASP A 3 -1.98 4.45 4.60
CA ASP A 3 -2.01 5.17 5.88
C ASP A 3 -0.69 5.00 6.63
N GLU A 4 -0.24 6.01 7.37
CA GLU A 4 0.96 5.96 8.21
C GLU A 4 0.56 6.11 9.67
N GLY A 5 0.75 5.06 10.45
CA GLY A 5 0.52 5.03 11.89
C GLY A 5 1.84 4.99 12.68
N THR A 6 1.77 5.29 13.97
CA THR A 6 2.86 5.01 14.91
C THR A 6 2.41 3.90 15.84
N ASN A 7 3.22 2.86 15.98
CA ASN A 7 2.94 1.78 16.93
C ASN A 7 3.42 2.16 18.34
N ARG A 8 3.21 1.25 19.29
CA ARG A 8 3.61 1.47 20.70
C ARG A 8 5.12 1.53 20.91
N SER A 9 5.93 1.03 19.95
CA SER A 9 7.40 1.07 19.98
C SER A 9 7.99 2.31 19.29
N THR A 10 7.17 3.34 19.00
CA THR A 10 7.57 4.58 18.29
C THR A 10 7.97 4.39 16.82
N GLU A 11 7.86 3.16 16.32
CA GLU A 11 8.12 2.88 14.92
C GLU A 11 6.90 3.24 14.09
N LYS A 12 7.17 3.71 12.86
CA LYS A 12 6.11 4.04 11.92
C LYS A 12 5.73 2.83 11.09
N GLU A 13 4.45 2.54 11.05
CA GLU A 13 3.86 1.47 10.26
C GLU A 13 3.12 2.07 9.08
N PHE A 14 3.38 1.57 7.88
CA PHE A 14 2.78 2.06 6.66
C PHE A 14 1.77 1.04 6.13
N ALA A 15 0.49 1.21 6.44
CA ALA A 15 -0.56 0.30 6.02
C ALA A 15 -0.95 0.54 4.55
N ILE A 16 -1.02 -0.53 3.77
CA ILE A 16 -1.40 -0.51 2.36
C ILE A 16 -2.62 -1.41 2.18
N LEU A 17 -3.72 -0.82 1.73
CA LEU A 17 -4.93 -1.52 1.33
C LEU A 17 -5.19 -1.30 -0.15
N VAL A 18 -5.65 -2.35 -0.82
CA VAL A 18 -6.05 -2.31 -2.23
C VAL A 18 -7.54 -2.55 -2.37
N ARG A 19 -8.13 -1.98 -3.42
CA ARG A 19 -9.46 -2.35 -3.86
C ARG A 19 -9.30 -3.23 -5.09
N VAL A 20 -9.93 -4.39 -5.08
CA VAL A 20 -9.88 -5.34 -6.19
C VAL A 20 -11.30 -5.67 -6.62
N PHE A 21 -11.49 -5.84 -7.93
CA PHE A 21 -12.73 -6.37 -8.47
C PHE A 21 -12.68 -7.90 -8.33
N GLU A 22 -13.64 -8.43 -7.58
CA GLU A 22 -13.89 -9.87 -7.52
C GLU A 22 -15.27 -10.09 -8.11
N GLU A 23 -15.28 -10.71 -9.30
CA GLU A 23 -16.47 -10.81 -10.15
C GLU A 23 -17.01 -9.38 -10.42
N ASP A 24 -18.24 -9.10 -9.99
CA ASP A 24 -18.90 -7.80 -10.15
C ASP A 24 -18.84 -6.93 -8.87
N THR A 25 -18.05 -7.33 -7.86
CA THR A 25 -17.97 -6.63 -6.57
C THR A 25 -16.61 -6.00 -6.34
N LEU A 26 -16.59 -4.74 -5.91
CA LEU A 26 -15.39 -4.06 -5.45
C LEU A 26 -15.16 -4.34 -3.96
N VAL A 27 -14.11 -5.07 -3.62
CA VAL A 27 -13.77 -5.40 -2.23
C VAL A 27 -12.47 -4.73 -1.81
N THR A 28 -12.39 -4.32 -0.53
CA THR A 28 -11.16 -3.77 0.05
C THR A 28 -10.40 -4.89 0.74
N LYS A 29 -9.12 -5.06 0.38
CA LYS A 29 -8.24 -6.08 0.96
C LYS A 29 -6.97 -5.44 1.53
N PHE A 30 -6.49 -6.03 2.61
CA PHE A 30 -5.18 -5.70 3.17
C PHE A 30 -4.08 -6.26 2.26
N LEU A 31 -3.13 -5.41 1.86
CA LEU A 31 -2.01 -5.81 1.02
C LEU A 31 -0.75 -6.03 1.86
N HIS A 32 -0.31 -5.04 2.63
CA HIS A 32 0.90 -5.11 3.44
C HIS A 32 0.94 -3.99 4.47
N MET A 33 1.72 -4.16 5.55
CA MET A 33 2.06 -3.10 6.48
C MET A 33 3.55 -3.12 6.85
N PRO A 34 4.45 -2.61 6.00
CA PRO A 34 5.86 -2.49 6.38
C PRO A 34 6.07 -1.49 7.53
N VAL A 35 7.02 -1.81 8.42
CA VAL A 35 7.55 -0.84 9.40
C VAL A 35 8.52 0.08 8.68
N ARG A 36 8.06 1.28 8.31
CA ARG A 36 8.84 2.26 7.57
C ARG A 36 8.29 3.67 7.77
N ASN A 37 9.19 4.62 8.08
CA ASN A 37 8.86 6.04 8.08
C ASN A 37 8.87 6.59 6.65
N ILE A 38 7.68 6.90 6.14
CA ILE A 38 7.46 7.42 4.80
C ILE A 38 7.99 8.85 4.72
N GLY A 39 7.36 9.84 5.35
CA GLY A 39 7.84 11.22 5.48
C GLY A 39 8.14 12.00 4.17
N THR A 40 8.28 11.35 3.02
CA THR A 40 8.55 11.95 1.71
C THR A 40 7.86 11.17 0.59
N ALA A 41 7.55 11.85 -0.52
CA ALA A 41 6.96 11.22 -1.70
C ALA A 41 7.86 10.14 -2.31
N VAL A 42 9.18 10.34 -2.31
CA VAL A 42 10.15 9.35 -2.82
C VAL A 42 10.07 8.06 -1.99
N ARG A 43 10.06 8.17 -0.66
CA ARG A 43 9.96 7.01 0.22
C ARG A 43 8.62 6.31 0.10
N LEU A 44 7.53 7.05 -0.11
CA LEU A 44 6.21 6.49 -0.42
C LEU A 44 6.29 5.64 -1.69
N PHE A 45 6.75 6.23 -2.79
CA PHE A 45 6.84 5.56 -4.09
C PHE A 45 7.72 4.31 -4.01
N THR A 46 8.92 4.42 -3.45
CA THR A 46 9.82 3.25 -3.30
C THR A 46 9.21 2.15 -2.45
N SER A 47 8.47 2.48 -1.40
CA SER A 47 7.80 1.50 -0.55
C SER A 47 6.69 0.76 -1.29
N LEU A 48 5.87 1.50 -2.03
CA LEU A 48 4.82 0.92 -2.86
C LEU A 48 5.41 0.05 -3.97
N THR A 49 6.43 0.51 -4.69
CA THR A 49 7.09 -0.27 -5.76
C THR A 49 7.61 -1.59 -5.23
N LYS A 50 8.25 -1.56 -4.05
CA LYS A 50 8.76 -2.76 -3.41
C LYS A 50 7.64 -3.74 -3.06
N VAL A 51 6.58 -3.27 -2.39
CA VAL A 51 5.44 -4.13 -2.00
C VAL A 51 4.72 -4.72 -3.22
N LEU A 52 4.55 -3.94 -4.29
CA LEU A 52 3.93 -4.42 -5.53
C LEU A 52 4.80 -5.48 -6.21
N SER A 53 6.12 -5.23 -6.30
CA SER A 53 7.08 -6.18 -6.87
C SER A 53 7.13 -7.49 -6.09
N GLU A 54 7.16 -7.45 -4.76
CA GLU A 54 7.13 -8.63 -3.88
C GLU A 54 5.84 -9.47 -4.05
N ARG A 55 4.77 -8.83 -4.53
CA ARG A 55 3.47 -9.47 -4.77
C ARG A 55 3.19 -9.74 -6.25
N ASN A 56 4.16 -9.49 -7.13
CA ASN A 56 4.03 -9.64 -8.58
C ASN A 56 2.84 -8.85 -9.16
N ILE A 57 2.60 -7.64 -8.65
CA ILE A 57 1.56 -6.72 -9.13
C ILE A 57 2.25 -5.64 -9.97
N ASP A 58 1.83 -5.50 -11.23
CA ASP A 58 2.28 -4.41 -12.10
C ASP A 58 1.63 -3.08 -11.69
N TRP A 59 2.41 -2.00 -11.71
CA TRP A 59 1.92 -0.63 -11.53
C TRP A 59 0.76 -0.28 -12.46
N ASN A 60 0.77 -0.80 -13.70
CA ASN A 60 -0.27 -0.57 -14.69
C ASN A 60 -1.63 -1.18 -14.30
N ASN A 61 -1.65 -2.12 -13.35
CA ASN A 61 -2.88 -2.69 -12.82
C ASN A 61 -3.52 -1.80 -11.75
N LEU A 62 -2.84 -0.73 -11.30
CA LEU A 62 -3.40 0.23 -10.36
C LEU A 62 -4.20 1.27 -11.12
N VAL A 63 -5.52 1.27 -10.89
CA VAL A 63 -6.43 2.25 -11.48
C VAL A 63 -6.62 3.40 -10.50
N ALA A 64 -6.41 4.63 -10.96
CA ALA A 64 -6.82 5.82 -10.22
C ALA A 64 -8.36 5.91 -10.27
N GLN A 65 -9.01 5.89 -9.11
CA GLN A 65 -10.44 6.19 -9.04
C GLN A 65 -10.63 7.68 -9.31
N GLN A 66 -11.41 8.02 -10.35
CA GLN A 66 -11.86 9.39 -10.64
C GLN A 66 -12.97 9.82 -9.69
#